data_AF-A0A2E4E0C3-F1
#
_entry.id   AF-A0A2E4E0C3-F1
#
_cell.length_a   1.000
_cell.length_b   1.000
_cell.length_c   1.000
_cell.angle_alpha   90.00
_cell.angle_beta   90.00
_cell.angle_gamma   90.00
#
_symmetry.space_group_name_H-M   'P 1'
#
loop_
_entity.id
_entity.type
_entity.pdbx_description
1 polymer ?
#
loop_
_entity_poly.entity_id
_entity_poly.type
_entity_poly.pdbx_seq_one_letter_code
_entity_poly.pdbx_strand_id
1 'polypeptide(L)'
;MPRKTRRKKRDPRLARAGVSGFNKPKRTPSHPTKSHIVVAKVGDKIKTIRFGQQGAKTAGKPKKGESARMKAKRKSFKARHRRNIAKGRMSAAYWADKVKW
;
A
#
# COMPACT_ATOMS: atom_id res chain seq x y z
N MET A 1 -17.09 28.93 28.20
CA MET A 1 -17.77 28.29 27.06
C MET A 1 -16.85 27.23 26.45
N PRO A 2 -17.20 25.93 26.44
CA PRO A 2 -16.35 24.92 25.83
C PRO A 2 -16.48 25.00 24.29
N ARG A 3 -15.36 25.23 23.60
CA ARG A 3 -15.30 25.24 22.13
C ARG A 3 -15.71 23.85 21.60
N LYS A 4 -16.88 23.76 20.95
CA LYS A 4 -17.30 22.57 20.20
C LYS A 4 -16.20 22.18 19.23
N THR A 5 -15.48 21.10 19.51
CA THR A 5 -14.51 20.52 18.58
C THR A 5 -15.28 20.05 17.35
N ARG A 6 -15.20 20.81 16.24
CA ARG A 6 -15.67 20.34 14.92
C ARG A 6 -15.00 19.01 14.64
N ARG A 7 -15.72 17.89 14.77
CA ARG A 7 -15.30 16.58 14.24
C ARG A 7 -14.97 16.83 12.76
N LYS A 8 -13.69 16.91 12.41
CA LYS A 8 -13.25 17.06 11.01
C LYS A 8 -13.93 15.96 10.23
N LYS A 9 -14.89 16.30 9.35
CA LYS A 9 -15.49 15.35 8.42
C LYS A 9 -14.33 14.62 7.75
N ARG A 10 -14.35 13.29 7.83
CA ARG A 10 -13.32 12.44 7.24
C ARG A 10 -13.18 12.82 5.77
N ASP A 11 -11.96 13.05 5.31
CA ASP A 11 -11.71 13.50 3.93
C ASP A 11 -12.49 12.60 2.96
N PRO A 12 -13.27 13.18 2.01
CA PRO A 12 -14.13 12.40 1.13
C PRO A 12 -13.36 11.35 0.32
N ARG A 13 -12.08 11.57 0.03
CA ARG A 13 -11.21 10.61 -0.68
C ARG A 13 -10.91 9.39 0.20
N LEU A 14 -10.73 9.60 1.51
CA LEU A 14 -10.52 8.51 2.48
C LEU A 14 -11.80 7.71 2.72
N ALA A 15 -12.94 8.39 2.76
CA ALA A 15 -14.25 7.76 2.90
C ALA A 15 -14.55 6.85 1.69
N ARG A 16 -14.38 7.36 0.46
CA ARG A 16 -14.58 6.58 -0.78
C ARG A 16 -13.65 5.36 -0.88
N ALA A 17 -12.39 5.52 -0.50
CA ALA A 17 -11.44 4.41 -0.51
C ALA A 17 -11.60 3.45 0.70
N GLY A 18 -12.41 3.82 1.70
CA GLY A 18 -12.63 3.03 2.91
C GLY A 18 -11.37 2.84 3.78
N VAL A 19 -10.38 3.73 3.65
CA VAL A 19 -9.10 3.66 4.38
C VAL A 19 -9.13 4.52 5.63
N SER A 20 -8.49 4.07 6.72
CA SER A 20 -8.50 4.77 8.01
C SER A 20 -7.76 6.11 8.00
N GLY A 21 -6.86 6.33 7.04
CA GLY A 21 -6.11 7.57 6.91
C GLY A 21 -5.23 7.60 5.67
N PHE A 22 -4.58 8.74 5.43
CA PHE A 22 -3.55 8.84 4.40
C PHE A 22 -2.36 7.92 4.73
N ASN A 23 -1.76 7.33 3.70
CA ASN A 23 -0.62 6.41 3.81
C ASN A 23 -0.89 5.18 4.70
N LYS A 24 -2.16 4.85 4.97
CA LYS A 24 -2.59 3.66 5.73
C LYS A 24 -3.27 2.66 4.76
N PRO A 25 -2.53 1.66 4.25
CA PRO A 25 -3.11 0.68 3.33
C PRO A 25 -4.12 -0.23 4.02
N LYS A 26 -5.12 -0.68 3.27
CA LYS A 26 -6.16 -1.64 3.69
C LYS A 26 -6.28 -2.77 2.68
N ARG A 27 -6.61 -3.98 3.13
CA ARG A 27 -6.96 -5.12 2.27
C ARG A 27 -8.32 -4.92 1.61
N THR A 28 -8.43 -5.31 0.34
CA THR A 28 -9.67 -5.24 -0.45
C THR A 28 -10.02 -6.63 -1.00
N PRO A 29 -10.59 -7.53 -0.16
CA PRO A 29 -10.88 -8.90 -0.57
C PRO A 29 -11.88 -8.97 -1.73
N SER A 30 -12.86 -8.08 -1.76
CA SER A 30 -13.91 -8.04 -2.79
C SER A 30 -13.47 -7.40 -4.11
N HIS A 31 -12.24 -6.89 -4.23
CA HIS A 31 -11.79 -6.30 -5.48
C HIS A 31 -11.23 -7.38 -6.42
N PRO A 32 -11.66 -7.43 -7.69
CA PRO A 32 -11.39 -8.57 -8.57
C PRO A 32 -9.89 -8.80 -8.81
N THR A 33 -9.11 -7.72 -9.01
CA THR A 33 -7.71 -7.84 -9.45
C THR A 33 -6.66 -7.38 -8.44
N LYS A 34 -7.04 -6.58 -7.43
CA LYS A 34 -6.10 -5.89 -6.54
C LYS A 34 -6.40 -6.23 -5.09
N SER A 35 -5.36 -6.60 -4.37
CA SER A 35 -5.46 -7.08 -2.99
C SER A 35 -5.53 -5.97 -1.95
N HIS A 36 -5.03 -4.77 -2.27
CA HIS A 36 -4.95 -3.65 -1.33
C HIS A 36 -5.27 -2.30 -1.99
N ILE A 37 -5.67 -1.34 -1.15
CA ILE A 37 -5.85 0.06 -1.50
C ILE A 37 -5.17 0.95 -0.46
N VAL A 38 -4.64 2.08 -0.90
CA VAL A 38 -4.12 3.15 -0.04
C VAL A 38 -4.42 4.50 -0.67
N VAL A 39 -4.72 5.50 0.15
CA VAL A 39 -4.72 6.89 -0.28
C VAL A 39 -3.37 7.47 0.12
N ALA A 40 -2.44 7.53 -0.83
CA ALA A 40 -1.11 8.08 -0.61
C ALA A 40 -1.16 9.61 -0.54
N LYS A 41 -0.37 10.19 0.36
CA LYS A 41 -0.17 11.65 0.47
C LYS A 41 1.31 11.97 0.65
N VAL A 42 1.81 12.88 -0.19
CA VAL A 42 3.16 13.46 -0.12
C VAL A 42 3.05 14.95 -0.40
N GLY A 43 3.33 15.80 0.60
CA GLY A 43 3.02 17.23 0.53
C GLY A 43 1.53 17.43 0.21
N ASP A 44 1.25 18.17 -0.86
CA ASP A 44 -0.10 18.44 -1.34
C ASP A 44 -0.62 17.39 -2.33
N LYS A 45 0.25 16.50 -2.80
CA LYS A 45 -0.12 15.46 -3.76
C LYS A 45 -0.82 14.32 -3.04
N ILE A 46 -2.04 14.03 -3.46
CA ILE A 46 -2.86 12.92 -2.96
C ILE A 46 -3.20 11.99 -4.11
N LYS A 47 -2.99 10.69 -3.94
CA LYS A 47 -3.32 9.69 -4.96
C LYS A 47 -3.91 8.44 -4.32
N THR A 48 -5.06 8.00 -4.82
CA THR A 48 -5.61 6.70 -4.47
C THR A 48 -4.95 5.63 -5.32
N ILE A 49 -4.34 4.63 -4.67
CA ILE A 49 -3.55 3.58 -5.32
C ILE A 49 -4.11 2.24 -4.89
N ARG A 50 -4.53 1.42 -5.86
CA ARG A 50 -4.78 -0.01 -5.65
C ARG A 50 -3.55 -0.80 -6.07
N PHE A 51 -3.07 -1.72 -5.24
CA PHE A 51 -1.81 -2.40 -5.45
C PHE A 51 -1.83 -3.87 -5.01
N GLY A 52 -0.86 -4.63 -5.54
CA GLY A 52 -0.71 -6.07 -5.33
C GLY A 52 -1.78 -6.88 -6.06
N GLN A 53 -1.39 -7.90 -6.80
CA GLN A 53 -2.33 -8.80 -7.47
C GLN A 53 -3.12 -9.62 -6.45
N GLN A 54 -4.42 -9.76 -6.67
CA GLN A 54 -5.29 -10.63 -5.87
C GLN A 54 -4.91 -12.10 -6.08
N GLY A 55 -4.93 -12.91 -5.02
CA GLY A 55 -4.54 -14.34 -5.07
C GLY A 55 -3.04 -14.62 -5.26
N ALA A 56 -2.20 -13.60 -5.49
CA ALA A 56 -0.78 -13.82 -5.73
C ALA A 56 -0.03 -14.27 -4.46
N LYS A 57 0.64 -15.41 -4.56
CA LYS A 57 1.56 -15.97 -3.55
C LYS A 57 2.90 -15.23 -3.59
N THR A 58 3.00 -14.13 -2.84
CA THR A 58 4.25 -13.35 -2.71
C THR A 58 5.18 -13.98 -1.67
N ALA A 59 6.48 -13.65 -1.72
CA ALA A 59 7.44 -14.13 -0.72
C ALA A 59 7.11 -13.60 0.70
N GLY A 60 6.35 -12.51 0.80
CA GLY A 60 6.06 -11.86 2.07
C GLY A 60 7.27 -11.07 2.57
N LYS A 61 7.12 -10.51 3.76
CA LYS A 61 8.23 -9.84 4.45
C LYS A 61 9.34 -10.85 4.79
N PRO A 62 10.62 -10.41 4.83
CA PRO A 62 11.72 -11.24 5.30
C PRO A 62 11.43 -11.83 6.67
N LYS A 63 11.69 -13.14 6.81
CA LYS A 63 11.52 -13.87 8.07
C LYS A 63 12.72 -14.79 8.30
N LYS A 64 13.10 -14.97 9.57
CA LYS A 64 14.23 -15.83 9.96
C LYS A 64 13.92 -17.27 9.52
N GLY A 65 14.90 -17.93 8.90
CA GLY A 65 14.73 -19.28 8.35
C GLY A 65 13.96 -19.36 7.01
N GLU A 66 13.73 -18.26 6.30
CA GLU A 66 13.10 -18.34 4.98
C GLU A 66 13.98 -19.06 3.94
N SER A 67 13.34 -19.83 3.05
CA SER A 67 14.04 -20.55 2.00
C SER A 67 14.74 -19.61 1.01
N ALA A 68 15.85 -20.08 0.44
CA ALA A 68 16.57 -19.36 -0.61
C ALA A 68 15.65 -18.96 -1.78
N ARG A 69 14.65 -19.79 -2.09
CA ARG A 69 13.62 -19.51 -3.10
C ARG A 69 12.82 -18.24 -2.80
N MET A 70 12.44 -17.99 -1.54
CA MET A 70 11.69 -16.78 -1.16
C MET A 70 12.58 -15.53 -1.23
N LYS A 71 13.85 -15.63 -0.79
CA LYS A 71 14.86 -14.57 -0.94
C LYS A 71 15.05 -14.18 -2.41
N ALA A 72 15.21 -15.18 -3.29
CA ALA A 72 15.37 -14.97 -4.72
C ALA A 72 14.14 -14.32 -5.36
N LYS A 73 12.93 -14.78 -5.02
CA LYS A 73 11.68 -14.15 -5.48
C LYS A 73 11.59 -12.67 -5.08
N ARG A 74 11.94 -12.34 -3.84
CA ARG A 74 11.97 -10.95 -3.36
C ARG A 74 13.01 -10.12 -4.10
N LYS A 75 14.23 -10.64 -4.27
CA LYS A 75 15.31 -9.98 -5.03
C LYS A 75 14.88 -9.70 -6.47
N SER A 76 14.26 -10.67 -7.14
CA SER A 76 13.72 -10.50 -8.50
C SER A 76 12.63 -9.43 -8.58
N PHE A 77 11.69 -9.40 -7.63
CA PHE A 77 10.67 -8.35 -7.56
C PHE A 77 11.31 -6.96 -7.43
N LYS A 78 12.23 -6.79 -6.47
CA LYS A 78 12.94 -5.53 -6.25
C LYS A 78 13.76 -5.10 -7.46
N ALA A 79 14.45 -6.04 -8.12
CA ALA A 79 15.22 -5.76 -9.33
C ALA A 79 14.33 -5.24 -10.47
N ARG A 80 13.20 -5.91 -10.75
CA ARG A 80 12.26 -5.51 -11.81
C ARG A 80 11.53 -4.20 -11.53
N HIS A 81 11.27 -3.89 -10.26
CA HIS A 81 10.48 -2.73 -9.88
C HIS A 81 11.27 -1.58 -9.24
N ARG A 82 12.61 -1.66 -9.18
CA ARG A 82 13.50 -0.66 -8.55
C ARG A 82 13.13 0.78 -8.87
N ARG A 83 12.93 1.11 -10.16
CA ARG A 83 12.61 2.46 -10.63
C ARG A 83 11.28 2.95 -10.07
N ASN A 84 10.30 2.06 -9.95
CA ASN A 84 8.98 2.40 -9.42
C ASN A 84 8.95 2.40 -7.89
N ILE A 85 9.80 1.64 -7.22
CA ILE A 85 9.95 1.71 -5.76
C ILE A 85 10.61 3.05 -5.37
N ALA A 86 11.60 3.50 -6.15
CA ALA A 86 12.27 4.79 -5.94
C ALA A 86 11.33 6.00 -6.04
N LYS A 87 10.21 5.90 -6.77
CA LYS A 87 9.16 6.95 -6.82
C LYS A 87 8.43 7.14 -5.48
N GLY A 88 8.68 6.29 -4.47
CA GLY A 88 8.16 6.44 -3.13
C GLY A 88 6.63 6.22 -3.02
N ARG A 89 6.01 6.88 -2.04
CA ARG A 89 4.60 6.66 -1.65
C ARG A 89 3.59 6.90 -2.78
N MET A 90 3.98 7.56 -3.87
CA MET A 90 3.11 7.81 -5.03
C MET A 90 3.04 6.62 -6.00
N SER A 91 3.76 5.53 -5.71
CA SER A 91 3.87 4.35 -6.57
C SER A 91 3.24 3.10 -5.96
N ALA A 92 2.52 2.34 -6.81
CA ALA A 92 1.98 1.05 -6.42
C ALA A 92 3.07 0.02 -6.07
N ALA A 93 4.24 0.10 -6.72
CA ALA A 93 5.35 -0.80 -6.45
C ALA A 93 5.97 -0.55 -5.07
N TYR A 94 6.05 0.70 -4.62
CA TYR A 94 6.51 1.04 -3.27
C TYR A 94 5.60 0.42 -2.20
N TRP A 95 4.27 0.54 -2.39
CA TRP A 95 3.31 -0.05 -1.44
C TRP A 95 3.30 -1.57 -1.48
N ALA A 96 3.43 -2.16 -2.67
CA ALA A 96 3.58 -3.59 -2.82
C ALA A 96 4.86 -4.10 -2.14
N ASP A 97 5.98 -3.39 -2.29
CA ASP A 97 7.24 -3.71 -1.61
C ASP A 97 7.05 -3.65 -0.09
N LYS A 98 6.60 -2.51 0.44
CA LYS A 98 6.42 -2.28 1.87
C LYS A 98 5.47 -3.27 2.57
N VAL A 99 4.41 -3.70 1.89
CA VAL A 99 3.34 -4.53 2.49
C VAL A 99 3.51 -6.01 2.17
N LYS A 100 4.00 -6.37 0.97
CA LYS A 100 3.98 -7.75 0.47
C LYS A 100 5.34 -8.37 0.19
N TRP A 101 6.42 -7.58 0.10
CA TRP A 101 7.78 -8.05 -0.21
C TRP A 101 8.78 -7.60 0.85
#